data_AF-A0A3C0FDC4-F1
#
_entry.id   AF-A0A3C0FDC4-F1
#
_cell.length_a   1.000
_cell.length_b   1.000
_cell.length_c   1.000
_cell.angle_alpha   90.00
_cell.angle_beta   90.00
_cell.angle_gamma   90.00
#
_symmetry.space_group_name_H-M   'P 1'
#
loop_
_entity.id
_entity.type
_entity.pdbx_description
1 polymer ?
#
loop_
_entity_poly.entity_id
_entity_poly.type
_entity_poly.pdbx_seq_one_letter_code
_entity_poly.pdbx_strand_id
1 'polypeptide(L)'
;MEPVSPQASIGRASASAGVSRLGEGGPDNPKGVVELAKDRVIILDTTLRDGEQSPGVNLSVPEKLEIARLLAAMNVDVIEAGFPVASPG
;
A
#
# COMPACT_ATOMS: atom_id res chain seq x y z
N MET A 1 -31.71 3.22 -41.70
CA MET A 1 -30.67 2.51 -40.93
C MET A 1 -30.19 3.54 -39.90
N GLU A 2 -30.74 3.50 -38.69
CA GLU A 2 -30.43 4.48 -37.65
C GLU A 2 -29.13 4.11 -36.93
N PRO A 3 -28.24 5.07 -36.59
CA PRO A 3 -27.02 4.79 -35.85
C PRO A 3 -27.32 4.59 -34.35
N VAL A 4 -26.94 3.43 -33.81
CA VAL A 4 -27.04 3.15 -32.37
C VAL A 4 -25.86 3.83 -31.67
N SER A 5 -26.15 4.85 -30.85
CA SER A 5 -25.16 5.45 -29.93
C SER A 5 -24.90 4.50 -28.76
N PRO A 6 -23.65 4.20 -28.38
CA PRO A 6 -23.37 3.50 -27.14
C PRO A 6 -23.58 4.46 -25.96
N GLN A 7 -24.68 4.31 -25.25
CA GLN A 7 -24.77 4.80 -23.88
C GLN A 7 -23.99 3.85 -22.97
N ALA A 8 -22.88 4.31 -22.41
CA ALA A 8 -22.27 3.71 -21.23
C ALA A 8 -22.04 4.83 -20.21
N SER A 9 -23.10 5.17 -19.48
CA SER A 9 -23.01 5.93 -18.24
C SER A 9 -22.41 5.01 -17.17
N ILE A 10 -21.10 5.16 -16.92
CA ILE A 10 -20.43 4.53 -15.80
C ILE A 10 -20.86 5.26 -14.54
N GLY A 11 -22.02 4.90 -14.00
CA GLY A 11 -22.34 5.15 -12.62
C GLY A 11 -21.89 3.96 -11.81
N ARG A 12 -20.92 4.13 -10.90
CA ARG A 12 -20.91 3.32 -9.68
C ARG A 12 -20.14 3.94 -8.52
N ALA A 13 -20.95 4.19 -7.49
CA ALA A 13 -20.66 4.05 -6.07
C ALA A 13 -19.57 4.94 -5.47
N SER A 14 -20.04 6.07 -4.93
CA SER A 14 -19.57 6.55 -3.62
C SER A 14 -19.64 5.40 -2.62
N ALA A 15 -18.49 4.82 -2.29
CA ALA A 15 -18.30 4.11 -1.04
C ALA A 15 -17.32 4.94 -0.22
N SER A 16 -17.86 5.71 0.72
CA SER A 16 -17.12 6.12 1.90
C SER A 16 -16.44 4.86 2.44
N ALA A 17 -15.11 4.77 2.33
CA ALA A 17 -14.36 3.72 2.98
C ALA A 17 -14.64 3.85 4.48
N GLY A 18 -15.59 3.05 4.96
CA GLY A 18 -16.02 3.04 6.33
C GLY A 18 -14.84 2.65 7.18
N VAL A 19 -14.43 3.55 8.07
CA VAL A 19 -13.73 3.14 9.28
C VAL A 19 -14.74 2.32 10.07
N SER A 20 -14.67 0.99 9.89
CA SER A 20 -15.41 0.06 10.74
C SER A 20 -15.02 0.33 12.18
N ARG A 21 -16.06 0.55 13.00
CA ARG A 21 -15.99 0.98 14.39
C ARG A 21 -14.88 0.25 15.15
N LEU A 22 -14.10 0.99 15.94
CA LEU A 22 -13.22 0.45 16.96
C LEU A 22 -14.07 -0.46 17.86
N GLY A 23 -13.92 -1.78 17.72
CA GLY A 23 -14.48 -2.72 18.68
C GLY A 23 -13.76 -2.52 20.01
N GLU A 24 -14.50 -2.34 21.10
CA GLU A 24 -13.91 -2.31 22.44
C GLU A 24 -13.26 -3.67 22.72
N GLY A 25 -11.92 -3.71 22.64
CA GLY A 25 -11.15 -4.92 22.83
C GLY A 25 -11.25 -5.42 24.28
N GLY A 26 -11.70 -6.67 24.44
CA GLY A 26 -11.54 -7.42 25.69
C GLY A 26 -10.04 -7.71 25.99
N PRO A 27 -9.73 -8.23 27.19
CA PRO A 27 -8.35 -8.38 27.69
C PRO A 27 -7.44 -9.24 26.80
N ASP A 28 -8.03 -10.05 25.91
CA ASP A 28 -7.34 -11.00 25.04
C ASP A 28 -7.19 -10.48 23.60
N ASN A 29 -7.65 -9.25 23.30
CA ASN A 29 -7.53 -8.64 21.98
C ASN A 29 -6.33 -7.67 21.96
N PRO A 30 -5.20 -8.00 21.31
CA PRO A 30 -4.07 -7.09 21.22
C PRO A 30 -4.51 -5.82 20.49
N LYS A 31 -4.43 -4.68 21.17
CA LYS A 31 -4.73 -3.35 20.61
C LYS A 31 -3.87 -3.13 19.36
N GLY A 32 -4.42 -3.37 18.17
CA GLY A 32 -3.68 -3.16 16.91
C GLY A 32 -4.12 -4.02 15.73
N VAL A 33 -4.95 -5.05 15.92
CA VAL A 33 -5.48 -5.82 14.77
C VAL A 33 -6.63 -5.06 14.12
N VAL A 34 -6.32 -4.44 12.97
CA VAL A 34 -7.34 -3.89 12.06
C VAL A 34 -7.95 -5.07 11.31
N GLU A 35 -9.24 -5.34 11.53
CA GLU A 35 -9.96 -6.32 10.73
C GLU A 35 -10.15 -5.75 9.31
N LEU A 36 -9.34 -6.23 8.38
CA LEU A 36 -9.44 -5.88 6.97
C LEU A 36 -10.70 -6.54 6.40
N ALA A 37 -11.41 -5.84 5.52
CA ALA A 37 -12.49 -6.45 4.76
C ALA A 37 -11.97 -7.71 4.05
N LYS A 38 -12.72 -8.82 4.11
CA LYS A 38 -12.30 -10.15 3.61
C LYS A 38 -11.76 -10.16 2.18
N ASP A 39 -12.13 -9.18 1.36
CA ASP A 39 -11.75 -9.07 -0.05
C ASP A 39 -10.75 -7.94 -0.34
N ARG A 40 -10.13 -7.33 0.68
CA ARG A 40 -9.11 -6.28 0.47
C ARG A 40 -7.80 -6.90 0.02
N VAL A 41 -7.30 -6.47 -1.14
CA VAL A 41 -5.95 -6.76 -1.62
C VAL A 41 -4.96 -5.85 -0.88
N ILE A 42 -3.87 -6.44 -0.37
CA ILE A 42 -2.77 -5.72 0.28
C ILE A 42 -1.61 -5.62 -0.72
N ILE A 43 -1.09 -4.41 -0.91
CA ILE A 43 0.08 -4.15 -1.73
C ILE A 43 1.32 -4.10 -0.84
N LEU A 44 2.20 -5.08 -1.04
CA LEU A 44 3.56 -5.09 -0.50
C LEU A 44 4.52 -4.64 -1.58
N ASP A 45 5.28 -3.58 -1.33
CA ASP A 45 6.34 -3.11 -2.22
C ASP A 45 7.72 -3.48 -1.68
N THR A 46 8.55 -4.11 -2.51
CA THR A 46 9.91 -4.57 -2.16
C THR A 46 11.01 -3.74 -2.84
N THR A 47 10.69 -2.58 -3.42
CA THR A 47 11.62 -1.74 -4.19
C THR A 47 12.88 -1.38 -3.39
N LEU A 48 12.73 -1.01 -2.12
CA LEU A 48 13.87 -0.62 -1.27
C LEU A 48 14.75 -1.79 -0.84
N ARG A 49 14.25 -3.04 -0.92
CA ARG A 49 14.98 -4.25 -0.53
C ARG A 49 15.54 -5.00 -1.74
N ASP A 50 14.66 -5.44 -2.64
CA ASP A 50 15.04 -6.21 -3.84
C ASP A 50 15.62 -5.31 -4.93
N GLY A 51 15.11 -4.08 -5.04
CA GLY A 51 15.61 -3.12 -6.01
C GLY A 51 17.08 -2.78 -5.76
N GLU A 52 17.47 -2.57 -4.49
CA GLU A 52 18.87 -2.32 -4.13
C GLU A 52 19.79 -3.54 -4.32
N GLN A 53 19.24 -4.77 -4.28
CA GLN A 53 20.01 -6.00 -4.55
C GLN A 53 20.18 -6.30 -6.04
N SER A 54 19.53 -5.52 -6.91
CA SER A 54 19.64 -5.70 -8.37
C SER A 54 21.03 -5.30 -8.87
N PRO A 55 21.65 -6.06 -9.79
CA PRO A 55 22.98 -5.73 -10.30
C PRO A 55 23.05 -4.32 -10.88
N GLY A 56 24.00 -3.53 -10.40
CA GLY A 56 24.20 -2.15 -10.86
C GLY A 56 23.30 -1.11 -10.20
N VAL A 57 22.46 -1.50 -9.24
CA VAL A 57 21.69 -0.58 -8.40
C VAL A 57 22.41 -0.38 -7.07
N ASN A 58 22.55 0.88 -6.66
CA ASN A 58 23.04 1.24 -5.34
C ASN A 58 22.27 2.49 -4.90
N LEU A 59 21.48 2.38 -3.84
CA LEU A 59 20.62 3.48 -3.38
C LEU A 59 21.27 4.14 -2.17
N SER A 60 21.55 5.42 -2.27
CA SER A 60 21.94 6.24 -1.13
C SER A 60 20.76 6.44 -0.17
N VAL A 61 21.04 6.78 1.10
CA VAL A 61 19.99 7.06 2.10
C VAL A 61 18.98 8.13 1.62
N PRO A 62 19.40 9.26 1.00
CA PRO A 62 18.46 10.24 0.46
C PRO A 62 17.53 9.67 -0.62
N GLU A 63 18.07 8.85 -1.55
CA GLU A 63 17.27 8.22 -2.62
C GLU A 63 16.26 7.23 -2.04
N LYS A 64 16.64 6.44 -1.03
CA LYS A 64 15.71 5.56 -0.32
C LYS A 64 14.56 6.34 0.32
N LEU A 65 14.86 7.48 0.96
CA LEU A 65 13.83 8.33 1.58
C LEU A 65 12.91 8.96 0.53
N GLU A 66 13.43 9.34 -0.63
CA GLU A 66 12.61 9.84 -1.73
C GLU A 66 11.66 8.78 -2.28
N ILE A 67 12.19 7.59 -2.58
CA ILE A 67 11.39 6.43 -3.03
C ILE A 67 10.34 6.07 -1.97
N ALA A 68 10.70 6.01 -0.69
CA ALA A 68 9.76 5.71 0.39
C ALA A 68 8.60 6.71 0.45
N ARG A 69 8.86 8.01 0.25
CA ARG A 69 7.81 9.04 0.20
C ARG A 69 6.90 8.87 -1.00
N LEU A 70 7.45 8.49 -2.15
CA LEU A 70 6.66 8.22 -3.36
C LEU A 70 5.77 6.98 -3.18
N LEU A 71 6.31 5.89 -2.61
CA LEU A 71 5.54 4.69 -2.29
C LEU A 71 4.40 4.99 -1.30
N ALA A 72 4.67 5.81 -0.28
CA ALA A 72 3.65 6.26 0.66
C ALA A 72 2.57 7.13 -0.03
N ALA A 73 2.96 8.03 -0.93
CA ALA A 73 2.04 8.86 -1.70
C ALA A 73 1.16 8.03 -2.66
N MET A 74 1.63 6.86 -3.11
CA MET A 74 0.87 5.90 -3.91
C MET A 74 -0.08 5.02 -3.07
N ASN A 75 -0.15 5.22 -1.75
CA ASN A 75 -0.96 4.42 -0.82
C ASN A 75 -0.64 2.93 -0.85
N VAL A 76 0.64 2.57 -0.96
CA VAL A 76 1.10 1.19 -0.72
C VAL A 76 0.84 0.83 0.74
N ASP A 77 0.31 -0.37 0.99
CA ASP A 77 -0.05 -0.80 2.34
C ASP A 77 1.20 -1.11 3.20
N VAL A 78 2.22 -1.71 2.59
CA VAL A 78 3.46 -2.12 3.27
C VAL A 78 4.67 -1.88 2.38
N ILE A 79 5.72 -1.25 2.92
CA ILE A 79 7.01 -1.03 2.25
C ILE A 79 8.09 -1.86 2.96
N GLU A 80 8.77 -2.74 2.24
CA GLU A 80 9.94 -3.47 2.76
C GLU A 80 11.20 -2.61 2.62
N ALA A 81 11.64 -1.99 3.72
CA ALA A 81 12.69 -0.97 3.72
C ALA A 81 14.14 -1.49 3.54
N GLY A 82 14.36 -2.81 3.47
CA GLY A 82 15.68 -3.42 3.32
C GLY A 82 16.22 -4.11 4.58
N PHE A 83 17.53 -4.40 4.62
CA PHE A 83 18.20 -5.08 5.72
C PHE A 83 18.99 -4.10 6.62
N PRO A 84 18.63 -3.91 7.90
CA PRO A 84 19.32 -2.97 8.80
C PRO A 84 20.81 -3.26 9.00
N VAL A 85 21.23 -4.52 8.81
CA VAL A 85 22.63 -4.95 8.93
C VAL A 85 23.46 -4.57 7.70
N ALA A 86 22.82 -4.21 6.58
CA ALA A 86 23.51 -3.89 5.33
C ALA A 86 24.06 -2.45 5.27
N SER A 87 23.77 -1.60 6.27
CA SER A 87 24.28 -0.23 6.35
C SER A 87 24.72 0.16 7.77
N PRO A 88 25.79 0.94 7.95
CA PRO A 88 26.00 1.70 9.18
C PRO A 88 24.87 2.73 9.25
N GLY A 89 23.97 2.57 10.22
CA GLY A 89 22.80 3.43 10.39
C GLY A 89 23.13 4.92 10.48
#